data_AF-A0A431VB01-F1
#
_entry.id   AF-A0A431VB01-F1
#
_cell.length_a   1.000
_cell.length_b   1.000
_cell.length_c   1.000
_cell.angle_alpha   90.00
_cell.angle_beta   90.00
_cell.angle_gamma   90.00
#
_symmetry.space_group_name_H-M   'P 1'
#
loop_
_entity.id
_entity.type
_entity.pdbx_description
1 polymer ?
#
loop_
_entity_poly.entity_id
_entity_poly.type
_entity_poly.pdbx_seq_one_letter_code
_entity_poly.pdbx_strand_id
1 'polypeptide(L)'
;MRRMNGPQRRRRRAGLLTGGLAGTLLIGTGAWAAEPPRPDEGNAKQIITERCSTCHERQADGSLHRIDHVRKTPEGWTMTLFRMNQIHSANLSPEDSRALVAYLSARQGLAPEETAPYRYILERLPAVVETPIADGDLSVMCARCHSAARFGLQRRDADEWKRLANFHLGQFPSIEYSLQGRDRKWWEIASTQTPQVLGQKFPFKTKEWADWQQAAKPDLAGVWAVTGHRPGLGRYGGTATVAVERDGYSVRYDLTDAGGKPLSGTGKALVYTGYEWRGTATLGGQEVREVFAASKDGQSLSGRWFLPDHDEVGATVTAVRTGTAPTILGFSQEHVKTGTSARVTVWGSGLDGGPVDFGPGVTVKTLSQSATAAVVEVAAAANAAPGARTVSVGKAKGGGFTVYAALDSVLVEPAFTIARVGGNGGATPPVSAQFEAIGYLNGPDGKPGTADDIRVGALPAAWTLEPFNEAAKLMEDVKFAGTIGPSGLFAPALAGPNPQRAFGTNNIGDLKVVATVKDGAATLTGDGRLISTVQRWNDPPIR
;
A
#
# COMPACT_ATOMS: atom_id res chain seq x y z
N MET A 1 57.38 -26.93 -22.54
CA MET A 1 57.79 -26.58 -23.92
C MET A 1 57.03 -25.34 -24.36
N ARG A 2 57.78 -24.29 -24.75
CA ARG A 2 57.51 -23.20 -25.72
C ARG A 2 56.04 -22.70 -25.87
N ARG A 3 55.76 -21.46 -25.42
CA ARG A 3 55.85 -20.16 -26.14
C ARG A 3 54.69 -19.95 -27.14
N MET A 4 53.78 -19.02 -26.84
CA MET A 4 53.73 -17.62 -27.32
C MET A 4 53.21 -17.48 -28.75
N ASN A 5 52.13 -16.71 -28.94
CA ASN A 5 52.09 -15.46 -29.73
C ASN A 5 50.65 -15.13 -30.21
N GLY A 6 50.10 -14.00 -29.75
CA GLY A 6 49.30 -13.14 -30.65
C GLY A 6 50.27 -12.31 -31.52
N PRO A 7 49.92 -11.14 -32.06
CA PRO A 7 48.62 -10.54 -32.41
C PRO A 7 48.59 -10.16 -33.92
N GLN A 8 47.55 -9.50 -34.44
CA GLN A 8 47.75 -8.38 -35.40
C GLN A 8 46.48 -7.56 -35.70
N ARG A 9 46.62 -6.25 -35.47
CA ARG A 9 45.77 -5.17 -35.99
C ARG A 9 45.91 -5.07 -37.52
N ARG A 10 44.84 -4.69 -38.24
CA ARG A 10 44.98 -3.86 -39.44
C ARG A 10 43.94 -2.74 -39.50
N ARG A 11 44.47 -1.59 -39.95
CA ARG A 11 43.88 -0.26 -40.04
C ARG A 11 42.99 -0.12 -41.29
N ARG A 12 41.98 0.75 -41.13
CA ARG A 12 41.48 1.82 -42.03
C ARG A 12 41.64 1.65 -43.54
N ARG A 13 40.52 1.82 -44.26
CA ARG A 13 40.45 2.75 -45.40
C ARG A 13 39.16 3.56 -45.36
N ALA A 14 39.35 4.86 -45.53
CA ALA A 14 38.32 5.85 -45.76
C ALA A 14 37.86 5.81 -47.22
N GLY A 15 36.60 6.16 -47.45
CA GLY A 15 36.07 6.55 -48.74
C GLY A 15 35.03 7.64 -48.50
N LEU A 16 35.40 8.89 -48.80
CA LEU A 16 34.45 9.99 -49.00
C LEU A 16 33.65 9.70 -50.26
N LEU A 17 32.36 10.00 -50.26
CA LEU A 17 31.65 10.57 -51.41
C LEU A 17 30.48 11.43 -50.91
N THR A 18 30.51 12.68 -51.35
CA THR A 18 29.58 13.78 -51.16
C THR A 18 28.27 13.58 -51.90
N GLY A 19 27.15 14.03 -51.32
CA GLY A 19 25.88 14.20 -52.03
C GLY A 19 24.86 14.88 -51.13
N GLY A 20 24.68 16.19 -51.33
CA GLY A 20 23.66 16.97 -50.63
C GLY A 20 22.27 16.75 -51.22
N LEU A 21 21.27 16.75 -50.34
CA LEU A 21 19.87 17.03 -50.67
C LEU A 21 19.24 17.65 -49.43
N ALA A 22 18.90 18.93 -49.56
CA ALA A 22 18.11 19.68 -48.61
C ALA A 22 16.69 19.09 -48.59
N GLY A 23 16.34 18.42 -47.51
CA GLY A 23 14.99 17.96 -47.21
C GLY A 23 14.56 18.57 -45.89
N THR A 24 13.64 19.54 -45.98
CA THR A 24 12.96 20.17 -44.85
C THR A 24 12.22 19.09 -44.05
N LEU A 25 12.82 18.62 -42.95
CA LEU A 25 12.18 17.67 -42.05
C LEU A 25 11.15 18.44 -41.22
N LEU A 26 9.89 18.39 -41.66
CA LEU A 26 8.74 18.68 -40.81
C LEU A 26 8.80 17.72 -39.62
N ILE A 27 9.26 18.23 -38.47
CA ILE A 27 9.13 17.55 -37.19
C ILE A 27 7.65 17.60 -36.82
N GLY A 28 6.89 16.62 -37.31
CA GLY A 28 5.54 16.36 -36.82
C GLY A 28 5.66 15.90 -35.36
N THR A 29 5.37 16.80 -34.43
CA THR A 29 5.09 16.47 -33.03
C THR A 29 3.71 15.80 -32.93
N GLY A 30 3.59 14.64 -33.58
CA GLY A 30 2.54 13.69 -33.26
C GLY A 30 3.06 12.83 -32.11
N ALA A 31 2.82 13.24 -30.87
CA ALA A 31 2.83 12.31 -29.76
C ALA A 31 1.64 11.37 -29.98
N TRP A 32 1.87 10.27 -30.69
CA TRP A 32 0.95 9.15 -30.69
C TRP A 32 0.97 8.62 -29.27
N ALA A 33 -0.05 8.99 -28.47
CA ALA A 33 -0.29 8.35 -27.19
C ALA A 33 -0.43 6.85 -27.49
N ALA A 34 0.59 6.06 -27.15
CA ALA A 34 0.51 4.62 -27.27
C ALA A 34 -0.67 4.19 -26.38
N GLU A 35 -1.66 3.52 -26.97
CA GLU A 35 -2.75 2.98 -26.17
C GLU A 35 -2.15 2.06 -25.10
N PRO A 36 -2.62 2.15 -23.84
CA PRO A 36 -2.09 1.31 -22.77
C PRO A 36 -2.23 -0.16 -23.14
N PRO A 37 -1.27 -1.01 -22.74
CA PRO A 37 -1.25 -2.43 -23.11
C PRO A 37 -2.54 -3.12 -22.67
N ARG A 38 -3.24 -3.73 -23.63
CA ARG A 38 -4.49 -4.47 -23.40
C ARG A 38 -4.19 -5.96 -23.18
N PRO A 39 -4.98 -6.67 -22.37
CA PRO A 39 -4.85 -8.13 -22.27
C PRO A 39 -5.04 -8.78 -23.65
N ASP A 40 -4.31 -9.86 -23.91
CA ASP A 40 -4.53 -10.72 -25.08
C ASP A 40 -5.88 -11.43 -24.94
N GLU A 41 -6.93 -10.79 -25.48
CA GLU A 41 -8.29 -11.32 -25.41
C GLU A 41 -8.44 -12.65 -26.14
N GLY A 42 -7.67 -12.88 -27.21
CA GLY A 42 -7.76 -14.11 -28.00
C GLY A 42 -7.32 -15.31 -27.18
N ASN A 43 -6.12 -15.21 -26.59
CA ASN A 43 -5.59 -16.22 -25.70
C ASN A 43 -6.51 -16.45 -24.48
N ALA A 44 -6.98 -15.38 -23.82
CA ALA A 44 -7.87 -15.51 -22.67
C ALA A 44 -9.19 -16.22 -23.01
N LYS A 45 -9.82 -15.90 -24.14
CA LYS A 45 -11.06 -16.56 -24.61
C LYS A 45 -10.81 -18.03 -24.97
N GLN A 46 -9.65 -18.35 -25.53
CA GLN A 46 -9.25 -19.73 -25.77
C GLN A 46 -9.12 -20.51 -24.46
N ILE A 47 -8.39 -19.99 -23.47
CA ILE A 47 -8.26 -20.60 -22.15
C ILE A 47 -9.64 -20.81 -21.50
N ILE A 48 -10.53 -19.83 -21.55
CA ILE A 48 -11.90 -19.95 -21.02
C ILE A 48 -12.68 -21.08 -21.71
N THR A 49 -12.54 -21.21 -23.02
CA THR A 49 -13.21 -22.26 -23.80
C THR A 49 -12.69 -23.64 -23.41
N GLU A 50 -11.36 -23.78 -23.32
CA GLU A 50 -10.71 -25.07 -23.04
C GLU A 50 -10.78 -25.50 -21.57
N ARG A 51 -10.76 -24.55 -20.63
CA ARG A 51 -10.56 -24.83 -19.19
C ARG A 51 -11.76 -24.50 -18.31
N CYS A 52 -12.65 -23.61 -18.74
CA CYS A 52 -13.76 -23.15 -17.91
C CYS A 52 -15.13 -23.63 -18.41
N SER A 53 -15.32 -23.70 -19.73
CA SER A 53 -16.63 -23.94 -20.36
C SER A 53 -17.15 -25.38 -20.19
N THR A 54 -16.31 -26.30 -19.71
CA THR A 54 -16.74 -27.66 -19.34
C THR A 54 -17.64 -27.69 -18.11
N CYS A 55 -17.49 -26.71 -17.21
CA CYS A 55 -18.27 -26.60 -15.97
C CYS A 55 -19.15 -25.34 -15.94
N HIS A 56 -18.69 -24.26 -16.57
CA HIS A 56 -19.44 -23.01 -16.67
C HIS A 56 -20.27 -23.02 -17.96
N GLU A 57 -21.55 -23.35 -17.82
CA GLU A 57 -22.48 -23.40 -18.94
C GLU A 57 -22.59 -22.03 -19.65
N ARG A 58 -22.47 -22.05 -20.97
CA ARG A 58 -22.75 -20.89 -21.81
C ARG A 58 -24.26 -20.70 -21.95
N GLN A 59 -24.72 -19.52 -21.57
CA GLN A 59 -26.12 -19.11 -21.64
C GLN A 59 -26.50 -18.67 -23.06
N ALA A 60 -27.79 -18.52 -23.31
CA ALA A 60 -28.33 -18.15 -24.63
C ALA A 60 -27.84 -16.78 -25.14
N ASP A 61 -27.51 -15.85 -24.23
CA ASP A 61 -26.94 -14.54 -24.56
C ASP A 61 -25.41 -14.56 -24.76
N GLY A 62 -24.81 -15.76 -24.72
CA GLY A 62 -23.37 -15.98 -24.88
C GLY A 62 -22.55 -15.80 -23.60
N SER A 63 -23.15 -15.36 -22.50
CA SER A 63 -22.48 -15.25 -21.20
C SER A 63 -22.18 -16.63 -20.60
N LEU A 64 -21.21 -16.71 -19.68
CA LEU A 64 -20.88 -17.90 -18.93
C LEU A 64 -21.46 -17.83 -17.52
N HIS A 65 -22.21 -18.86 -17.15
CA HIS A 65 -22.81 -18.99 -15.83
C HIS A 65 -21.74 -18.79 -14.74
N ARG A 66 -22.08 -18.00 -13.70
CA ARG A 66 -21.17 -17.49 -12.65
C ARG A 66 -20.14 -16.47 -13.13
N ILE A 67 -19.36 -16.79 -14.16
CA ILE A 67 -18.20 -15.99 -14.56
C ILE A 67 -18.65 -14.58 -14.91
N ASP A 68 -19.60 -14.39 -15.83
CA ASP A 68 -20.05 -13.07 -16.31
C ASP A 68 -20.99 -12.33 -15.34
N HIS A 69 -21.28 -12.88 -14.15
CA HIS A 69 -22.24 -12.32 -13.18
C HIS A 69 -21.60 -11.82 -11.87
N VAL A 70 -20.27 -11.65 -11.87
CA VAL A 70 -19.54 -11.08 -10.74
C VAL A 70 -18.45 -10.11 -11.21
N ARG A 71 -18.23 -9.03 -10.47
CA ARG A 71 -17.06 -8.15 -10.66
C ARG A 71 -16.21 -8.09 -9.41
N LYS A 72 -14.89 -8.02 -9.57
CA LYS A 72 -13.90 -8.09 -8.48
C LYS A 72 -12.64 -7.31 -8.82
N THR A 73 -11.80 -7.05 -7.82
CA THR A 73 -10.42 -6.61 -8.01
C THR A 73 -9.55 -7.69 -8.67
N PRO A 74 -8.35 -7.35 -9.18
CA PRO A 74 -7.40 -8.34 -9.70
C PRO A 74 -7.09 -9.45 -8.68
N GLU A 75 -6.89 -9.07 -7.42
CA GLU A 75 -6.66 -10.01 -6.32
C GLU A 75 -7.87 -10.95 -6.09
N GLY A 76 -9.09 -10.42 -6.21
CA GLY A 76 -10.31 -11.23 -6.08
C GLY A 76 -10.50 -12.24 -7.22
N TRP A 77 -10.05 -11.89 -8.43
CA TRP A 77 -9.97 -12.82 -9.56
C TRP A 77 -8.88 -13.87 -9.36
N THR A 78 -7.70 -13.47 -8.92
CA THR A 78 -6.60 -14.39 -8.55
C THR A 78 -7.07 -15.43 -7.53
N MET A 79 -7.75 -15.00 -6.46
CA MET A 79 -8.31 -15.91 -5.45
C MET A 79 -9.37 -16.85 -6.01
N THR A 80 -10.14 -16.41 -7.01
CA THR A 80 -11.16 -17.24 -7.65
C THR A 80 -10.51 -18.32 -8.51
N LEU A 81 -9.55 -17.96 -9.36
CA LEU A 81 -8.82 -18.93 -10.20
C LEU A 81 -7.99 -19.90 -9.36
N PHE A 82 -7.33 -19.41 -8.31
CA PHE A 82 -6.63 -20.25 -7.34
C PHE A 82 -7.57 -21.31 -6.75
N ARG A 83 -8.77 -20.91 -6.33
CA ARG A 83 -9.79 -21.85 -5.82
C ARG A 83 -10.22 -22.86 -6.88
N MET A 84 -10.39 -22.44 -8.14
CA MET A 84 -10.76 -23.36 -9.23
C MET A 84 -9.66 -24.41 -9.46
N ASN A 85 -8.39 -24.02 -9.40
CA ASN A 85 -7.27 -24.96 -9.47
C ASN A 85 -7.22 -25.90 -8.26
N GLN A 86 -7.33 -25.37 -7.05
CA GLN A 86 -7.14 -26.14 -5.82
C GLN A 86 -8.31 -27.08 -5.49
N ILE A 87 -9.55 -26.62 -5.67
CA ILE A 87 -10.76 -27.37 -5.24
C ILE A 87 -11.40 -28.12 -6.41
N HIS A 88 -11.29 -27.60 -7.63
CA HIS A 88 -12.01 -28.14 -8.80
C HIS A 88 -11.08 -28.55 -9.95
N SER A 89 -9.77 -28.58 -9.71
CA SER A 89 -8.77 -29.10 -10.66
C SER A 89 -8.84 -28.51 -12.07
N ALA A 90 -9.10 -27.19 -12.17
CA ALA A 90 -9.19 -26.48 -13.46
C ALA A 90 -7.91 -26.54 -14.32
N ASN A 91 -6.77 -26.94 -13.74
CA ASN A 91 -5.49 -27.17 -14.41
C ASN A 91 -4.98 -25.93 -15.19
N LEU A 92 -5.10 -24.75 -14.58
CA LEU A 92 -4.56 -23.50 -15.12
C LEU A 92 -3.08 -23.36 -14.75
N SER A 93 -2.23 -23.09 -15.73
CA SER A 93 -0.85 -22.71 -15.48
C SER A 93 -0.76 -21.31 -14.82
N PRO A 94 0.39 -20.93 -14.24
CA PRO A 94 0.62 -19.56 -13.79
C PRO A 94 0.44 -18.52 -14.91
N GLU A 95 0.84 -18.85 -16.13
CA GLU A 95 0.70 -18.02 -17.33
C GLU A 95 -0.78 -17.83 -17.68
N ASP A 96 -1.55 -18.93 -17.72
CA ASP A 96 -3.01 -18.87 -17.96
C ASP A 96 -3.70 -18.02 -16.90
N SER A 97 -3.34 -18.22 -15.63
CA SER A 97 -3.91 -17.49 -14.51
C SER A 97 -3.66 -15.99 -14.64
N ARG A 98 -2.44 -15.57 -15.02
CA ARG A 98 -2.13 -14.15 -15.26
C ARG A 98 -2.92 -13.58 -16.45
N ALA A 99 -3.02 -14.32 -17.55
CA ALA A 99 -3.79 -13.91 -18.72
C ALA A 99 -5.29 -13.73 -18.38
N LEU A 100 -5.86 -14.69 -17.65
CA LEU A 100 -7.25 -14.63 -17.21
C LEU A 100 -7.50 -13.50 -16.20
N VAL A 101 -6.61 -13.27 -15.24
CA VAL A 101 -6.75 -12.13 -14.30
C VAL A 101 -6.76 -10.81 -15.06
N ALA A 102 -5.85 -10.62 -16.02
CA ALA A 102 -5.81 -9.41 -16.84
C ALA A 102 -7.11 -9.22 -17.64
N TYR A 103 -7.58 -10.27 -18.31
CA TYR A 103 -8.81 -10.27 -19.09
C TYR A 103 -10.07 -10.01 -18.23
N LEU A 104 -10.23 -10.76 -17.13
CA LEU A 104 -11.39 -10.65 -16.24
C LEU A 104 -11.40 -9.31 -15.49
N SER A 105 -10.25 -8.78 -15.11
CA SER A 105 -10.19 -7.44 -14.47
C SER A 105 -10.56 -6.33 -15.45
N ALA A 106 -10.15 -6.44 -16.73
CA ALA A 106 -10.53 -5.46 -17.74
C ALA A 106 -12.04 -5.46 -18.03
N ARG A 107 -12.65 -6.65 -18.12
CA ARG A 107 -14.07 -6.81 -18.47
C ARG A 107 -15.01 -6.67 -17.27
N GLN A 108 -14.57 -7.10 -16.10
CA GLN A 108 -15.36 -7.30 -14.88
C GLN A 108 -14.58 -6.86 -13.64
N GLY A 109 -13.92 -5.71 -13.75
CA GLY A 109 -13.25 -5.03 -12.66
C GLY A 109 -14.19 -4.17 -11.81
N LEU A 110 -13.58 -3.36 -10.95
CA LEU A 110 -14.28 -2.38 -10.12
C LEU A 110 -13.85 -0.96 -10.52
N ALA A 111 -14.78 -0.02 -10.54
CA ALA A 111 -14.46 1.39 -10.72
C ALA A 111 -13.64 1.93 -9.52
N PRO A 112 -12.89 3.03 -9.68
CA PRO A 112 -12.12 3.63 -8.57
C PRO A 112 -12.95 3.91 -7.31
N GLU A 113 -14.18 4.41 -7.47
CA GLU A 113 -15.11 4.65 -6.35
C GLU A 113 -15.51 3.38 -5.60
N GLU A 114 -15.56 2.25 -6.32
CA GLU A 114 -15.99 0.98 -5.75
C GLU A 114 -14.90 0.32 -4.88
N THR A 115 -13.63 0.69 -5.07
CA THR A 115 -12.49 0.19 -4.28
C THR A 115 -12.03 1.15 -3.20
N ALA A 116 -12.31 2.46 -3.34
CA ALA A 116 -11.83 3.51 -2.43
C ALA A 116 -12.00 3.20 -0.93
N PRO A 117 -13.14 2.68 -0.43
CA PRO A 117 -13.31 2.42 1.01
C PRO A 117 -12.49 1.25 1.55
N TYR A 118 -11.94 0.41 0.67
CA TYR A 118 -11.39 -0.90 1.03
C TYR A 118 -9.94 -1.10 0.59
N ARG A 119 -9.28 -0.05 0.06
CA ARG A 119 -7.93 -0.16 -0.52
C ARG A 119 -6.88 -0.71 0.44
N TYR A 120 -7.01 -0.44 1.73
CA TYR A 120 -6.08 -0.90 2.77
C TYR A 120 -5.80 -2.40 2.71
N ILE A 121 -6.79 -3.22 2.34
CA ILE A 121 -6.62 -4.67 2.28
C ILE A 121 -5.82 -5.12 1.05
N LEU A 122 -5.94 -4.38 -0.05
CA LEU A 122 -5.16 -4.59 -1.28
C LEU A 122 -3.71 -4.15 -1.04
N GLU A 123 -3.55 -3.02 -0.36
CA GLU A 123 -2.27 -2.39 0.01
C GLU A 123 -1.55 -3.11 1.16
N ARG A 124 -2.18 -4.16 1.72
CA ARG A 124 -1.66 -4.96 2.83
C ARG A 124 -1.28 -4.11 4.04
N LEU A 125 -2.08 -3.07 4.31
CA LEU A 125 -1.81 -2.14 5.40
C LEU A 125 -1.90 -2.90 6.73
N PRO A 126 -0.84 -2.89 7.56
CA PRO A 126 -0.89 -3.51 8.88
C PRO A 126 -1.82 -2.71 9.81
N ALA A 127 -2.22 -3.34 10.92
CA ALA A 127 -2.92 -2.66 12.02
C ALA A 127 -4.28 -2.01 11.69
N VAL A 128 -4.94 -2.37 10.58
CA VAL A 128 -6.28 -1.86 10.30
C VAL A 128 -7.32 -2.58 11.15
N VAL A 129 -8.08 -1.81 11.91
CA VAL A 129 -9.28 -2.27 12.62
C VAL A 129 -10.49 -1.87 11.79
N GLU A 130 -11.18 -2.85 11.22
CA GLU A 130 -12.38 -2.58 10.42
C GLU A 130 -13.52 -2.09 11.32
N THR A 131 -14.21 -1.05 10.88
CA THR A 131 -15.44 -0.60 11.55
C THR A 131 -16.55 -1.65 11.33
N PRO A 132 -17.24 -2.10 12.39
CA PRO A 132 -18.33 -3.05 12.23
C PRO A 132 -19.45 -2.53 11.31
N ILE A 133 -19.94 -3.42 10.44
CA ILE A 133 -21.08 -3.18 9.54
C ILE A 133 -22.32 -3.82 10.17
N ALA A 134 -23.09 -2.99 10.87
CA ALA A 134 -24.28 -3.43 11.61
C ALA A 134 -25.48 -3.76 10.70
N ASP A 135 -25.59 -3.09 9.56
CA ASP A 135 -26.67 -3.32 8.58
C ASP A 135 -26.69 -4.79 8.15
N GLY A 136 -27.81 -5.48 8.35
CA GLY A 136 -27.95 -6.91 8.05
C GLY A 136 -27.01 -7.83 8.85
N ASP A 137 -26.43 -7.33 9.94
CA ASP A 137 -25.44 -8.01 10.77
C ASP A 137 -24.23 -8.56 9.98
N LEU A 138 -23.81 -7.81 8.95
CA LEU A 138 -22.80 -8.27 7.99
C LEU A 138 -21.43 -8.53 8.63
N SER A 139 -21.04 -7.79 9.67
CA SER A 139 -19.79 -8.09 10.38
C SER A 139 -19.81 -9.48 11.01
N VAL A 140 -20.93 -9.87 11.62
CA VAL A 140 -21.08 -11.18 12.25
C VAL A 140 -21.24 -12.27 11.20
N MET A 141 -22.09 -12.03 10.20
CA MET A 141 -22.42 -13.03 9.20
C MET A 141 -21.30 -13.27 8.18
N CYS A 142 -20.44 -12.27 7.93
CA CYS A 142 -19.51 -12.30 6.81
C CYS A 142 -18.04 -11.96 7.17
N ALA A 143 -17.77 -11.27 8.29
CA ALA A 143 -16.43 -10.72 8.56
C ALA A 143 -15.67 -11.34 9.74
N ARG A 144 -16.24 -12.34 10.43
CA ARG A 144 -15.55 -13.01 11.56
C ARG A 144 -14.46 -14.01 11.16
N CYS A 145 -14.39 -14.38 9.88
CA CYS A 145 -13.39 -15.32 9.35
C CYS A 145 -12.32 -14.64 8.48
N HIS A 146 -12.71 -13.59 7.75
CA HIS A 146 -11.88 -12.81 6.86
C HIS A 146 -12.40 -11.37 6.82
N SER A 147 -11.63 -10.43 6.27
CA SER A 147 -12.01 -9.01 6.26
C SER A 147 -13.39 -8.77 5.63
N ALA A 148 -14.09 -7.75 6.14
CA ALA A 148 -15.28 -7.20 5.50
C ALA A 148 -14.93 -6.61 4.12
N ALA A 149 -13.73 -6.07 3.98
CA ALA A 149 -13.17 -5.62 2.71
C ALA A 149 -13.29 -6.66 1.59
N ARG A 150 -13.14 -7.95 1.91
CA ARG A 150 -13.19 -9.03 0.90
C ARG A 150 -14.54 -9.15 0.20
N PHE A 151 -15.65 -8.94 0.90
CA PHE A 151 -16.96 -8.87 0.24
C PHE A 151 -17.28 -7.46 -0.28
N GLY A 152 -16.77 -6.42 0.39
CA GLY A 152 -16.89 -5.03 -0.07
C GLY A 152 -16.22 -4.74 -1.41
N LEU A 153 -15.19 -5.51 -1.76
CA LEU A 153 -14.45 -5.48 -3.03
C LEU A 153 -15.01 -6.45 -4.08
N GLN A 154 -16.32 -6.71 -4.04
CA GLN A 154 -17.01 -7.50 -5.05
C GLN A 154 -18.36 -6.87 -5.38
N ARG A 155 -18.88 -7.15 -6.58
CA ARG A 155 -20.19 -6.68 -7.04
C ARG A 155 -20.95 -7.84 -7.67
N ARG A 156 -22.14 -8.13 -7.17
CA ARG A 156 -22.98 -9.27 -7.55
C ARG A 156 -24.45 -8.95 -7.32
N ASP A 157 -25.33 -9.60 -8.07
CA ASP A 157 -26.76 -9.58 -7.76
C ASP A 157 -27.09 -10.56 -6.61
N ALA A 158 -28.28 -10.41 -6.01
CA ALA A 158 -28.67 -11.18 -4.84
C ALA A 158 -28.59 -12.71 -5.04
N ASP A 159 -28.91 -13.21 -6.23
CA ASP A 159 -28.80 -14.64 -6.54
C ASP A 159 -27.35 -15.13 -6.55
N GLU A 160 -26.42 -14.33 -7.05
CA GLU A 160 -24.99 -14.65 -7.02
C GLU A 160 -24.39 -14.56 -5.60
N TRP A 161 -24.92 -13.67 -4.76
CA TRP A 161 -24.64 -13.66 -3.32
C TRP A 161 -25.21 -14.89 -2.61
N LYS A 162 -26.42 -15.33 -2.97
CA LYS A 162 -27.03 -16.56 -2.42
C LYS A 162 -26.21 -17.80 -2.79
N ARG A 163 -25.74 -17.89 -4.03
CA ARG A 163 -24.81 -18.96 -4.45
C ARG A 163 -23.50 -18.90 -3.66
N LEU A 164 -23.01 -17.72 -3.32
CA LEU A 164 -21.84 -17.58 -2.45
C LEU A 164 -22.12 -18.08 -1.04
N ALA A 165 -23.29 -17.79 -0.45
CA ALA A 165 -23.66 -18.31 0.85
C ALA A 165 -23.75 -19.85 0.86
N ASN A 166 -24.36 -20.44 -0.17
CA ASN A 166 -24.37 -21.90 -0.38
C ASN A 166 -22.93 -22.47 -0.45
N PHE A 167 -22.04 -21.83 -1.21
CA PHE A 167 -20.64 -22.24 -1.28
C PHE A 167 -19.97 -22.22 0.10
N HIS A 168 -20.18 -21.19 0.92
CA HIS A 168 -19.57 -21.12 2.24
C HIS A 168 -20.03 -22.25 3.15
N LEU A 169 -21.32 -22.53 3.22
CA LEU A 169 -21.83 -23.63 4.05
C LEU A 169 -21.39 -25.00 3.49
N GLY A 170 -21.47 -25.19 2.17
CA GLY A 170 -21.08 -26.44 1.54
C GLY A 170 -19.58 -26.75 1.67
N GLN A 171 -18.73 -25.73 1.59
CA GLN A 171 -17.28 -25.88 1.71
C GLN A 171 -16.80 -25.92 3.17
N PHE A 172 -17.48 -25.18 4.05
CA PHE A 172 -17.14 -25.05 5.47
C PHE A 172 -18.38 -25.35 6.33
N PRO A 173 -18.84 -26.60 6.41
CA PRO A 173 -20.09 -26.95 7.09
C PRO A 173 -20.09 -26.58 8.58
N SER A 174 -18.92 -26.52 9.22
CA SER A 174 -18.78 -26.08 10.61
C SER A 174 -19.02 -24.58 10.82
N ILE A 175 -19.19 -23.78 9.76
CA ILE A 175 -19.41 -22.34 9.86
C ILE A 175 -20.63 -22.02 10.73
N GLU A 176 -21.73 -22.77 10.59
CA GLU A 176 -22.95 -22.55 11.39
C GLU A 176 -22.82 -23.06 12.84
N TYR A 177 -21.79 -23.84 13.18
CA TYR A 177 -21.55 -24.37 14.53
C TYR A 177 -20.55 -23.53 15.33
N SER A 178 -19.82 -22.64 14.66
CA SER A 178 -18.83 -21.75 15.29
C SER A 178 -19.47 -20.60 16.09
N LEU A 179 -18.65 -19.85 16.85
CA LEU A 179 -19.08 -18.65 17.56
C LEU A 179 -19.77 -17.67 16.58
N GLN A 180 -20.92 -17.13 16.99
CA GLN A 180 -21.83 -16.32 16.17
C GLN A 180 -22.50 -17.03 14.96
N GLY A 181 -22.28 -18.33 14.79
CA GLY A 181 -23.09 -19.20 13.93
C GLY A 181 -24.15 -19.95 14.73
N ARG A 182 -23.72 -20.64 15.78
CA ARG A 182 -24.58 -21.58 16.56
C ARG A 182 -25.60 -20.89 17.46
N ASP A 183 -25.50 -19.59 17.63
CA ASP A 183 -26.39 -18.76 18.45
C ASP A 183 -27.64 -18.30 17.67
N ARG A 184 -27.79 -18.70 16.42
CA ARG A 184 -28.84 -18.25 15.51
C ARG A 184 -29.20 -19.30 14.46
N LYS A 185 -30.29 -19.07 13.74
CA LYS A 185 -30.63 -19.84 12.53
C LYS A 185 -29.76 -19.40 11.36
N TRP A 186 -28.46 -19.66 11.44
CA TRP A 186 -27.45 -19.11 10.54
C TRP A 186 -27.80 -19.36 9.07
N TRP A 187 -28.21 -20.58 8.71
CA TRP A 187 -28.56 -20.89 7.33
C TRP A 187 -29.82 -20.17 6.82
N GLU A 188 -30.84 -20.02 7.67
CA GLU A 188 -32.06 -19.28 7.31
C GLU A 188 -31.70 -17.83 6.92
N ILE A 189 -30.87 -17.17 7.73
CA ILE A 189 -30.42 -15.79 7.50
C ILE A 189 -29.49 -15.71 6.27
N ALA A 190 -28.48 -16.57 6.20
CA ALA A 190 -27.46 -16.56 5.15
C ALA A 190 -28.02 -16.90 3.75
N SER A 191 -29.09 -17.69 3.67
CA SER A 191 -29.71 -18.11 2.40
C SER A 191 -30.86 -17.21 1.93
N THR A 192 -31.33 -16.29 2.80
CA THR A 192 -32.47 -15.40 2.51
C THR A 192 -32.11 -13.92 2.66
N GLN A 193 -31.89 -13.43 3.89
CA GLN A 193 -31.72 -12.01 4.21
C GLN A 193 -30.35 -11.48 3.77
N THR A 194 -29.26 -12.19 4.10
CA THR A 194 -27.89 -11.72 3.81
C THR A 194 -27.65 -11.46 2.32
N PRO A 195 -28.07 -12.33 1.37
CA PRO A 195 -27.90 -12.08 -0.05
C PRO A 195 -28.64 -10.84 -0.56
N GLN A 196 -29.81 -10.52 0.01
CA GLN A 196 -30.57 -9.33 -0.37
C GLN A 196 -29.86 -8.05 0.09
N VAL A 197 -29.39 -8.02 1.33
CA VAL A 197 -28.62 -6.88 1.87
C VAL A 197 -27.33 -6.67 1.07
N LEU A 198 -26.60 -7.75 0.78
CA LEU A 198 -25.38 -7.67 -0.04
C LEU A 198 -25.67 -7.24 -1.49
N GLY A 199 -26.76 -7.72 -2.09
CA GLY A 199 -27.16 -7.35 -3.45
C GLY A 199 -27.56 -5.88 -3.56
N GLN A 200 -28.18 -5.31 -2.51
CA GLN A 200 -28.49 -3.88 -2.45
C GLN A 200 -27.25 -3.02 -2.22
N LYS A 201 -26.34 -3.45 -1.33
CA LYS A 201 -25.15 -2.68 -0.96
C LYS A 201 -24.04 -2.76 -2.00
N PHE A 202 -23.94 -3.90 -2.70
CA PHE A 202 -22.89 -4.21 -3.67
C PHE A 202 -23.46 -4.84 -4.95
N PRO A 203 -24.39 -4.15 -5.64
CA PRO A 203 -25.08 -4.69 -6.81
C PRO A 203 -24.11 -4.92 -7.97
N PHE A 204 -24.43 -5.88 -8.85
CA PHE A 204 -23.57 -6.15 -10.01
C PHE A 204 -23.46 -4.94 -10.94
N LYS A 205 -24.59 -4.27 -11.21
CA LYS A 205 -24.66 -3.06 -12.04
C LYS A 205 -24.60 -1.82 -11.17
N THR A 206 -23.66 -0.94 -11.45
CA THR A 206 -23.48 0.35 -10.77
C THR A 206 -23.26 1.45 -11.82
N LYS A 207 -23.63 2.69 -11.48
CA LYS A 207 -23.38 3.84 -12.35
C LYS A 207 -21.88 4.08 -12.50
N GLU A 208 -21.13 3.95 -11.40
CA GLU A 208 -19.69 4.14 -11.33
C GLU A 208 -18.96 3.22 -12.30
N TRP A 209 -19.37 1.94 -12.37
CA TRP A 209 -18.80 0.99 -13.33
C TRP A 209 -19.19 1.30 -14.78
N ALA A 210 -20.46 1.61 -15.05
CA ALA A 210 -20.92 1.96 -16.39
C ALA A 210 -20.18 3.19 -16.94
N ASP A 211 -20.03 4.24 -16.12
CA ASP A 211 -19.28 5.44 -16.46
C ASP A 211 -17.79 5.12 -16.65
N TRP A 212 -17.21 4.31 -15.75
CA TRP A 212 -15.79 3.94 -15.84
C TRP A 212 -15.49 3.10 -17.08
N GLN A 213 -16.37 2.19 -17.49
CA GLN A 213 -16.18 1.40 -18.72
C GLN A 213 -16.05 2.29 -19.95
N GLN A 214 -16.84 3.37 -20.02
CA GLN A 214 -16.85 4.31 -21.15
C GLN A 214 -15.70 5.33 -21.08
N ALA A 215 -15.15 5.60 -19.90
CA ALA A 215 -14.06 6.55 -19.73
C ALA A 215 -12.78 6.14 -20.46
N ALA A 216 -12.08 7.11 -21.05
CA ALA A 216 -10.72 6.90 -21.53
C ALA A 216 -9.81 6.54 -20.34
N LYS A 217 -8.97 5.51 -20.50
CA LYS A 217 -8.03 5.09 -19.46
C LYS A 217 -6.73 5.90 -19.62
N PRO A 218 -6.20 6.48 -18.53
CA PRO A 218 -5.02 7.33 -18.62
C PRO A 218 -3.78 6.55 -19.02
N ASP A 219 -2.92 7.16 -19.85
CA ASP A 219 -1.54 6.70 -20.01
C ASP A 219 -0.69 7.18 -18.83
N LEU A 220 -0.02 6.25 -18.16
CA LEU A 220 0.80 6.52 -16.97
C LEU A 220 2.28 6.76 -17.28
N ALA A 221 2.71 6.68 -18.55
CA ALA A 221 4.08 6.99 -18.94
C ALA A 221 4.41 8.47 -18.69
N GLY A 222 5.62 8.75 -18.20
CA GLY A 222 6.07 10.10 -17.88
C GLY A 222 6.96 10.14 -16.65
N VAL A 223 7.29 11.36 -16.22
CA VAL A 223 8.04 11.60 -14.99
C VAL A 223 7.06 11.99 -13.89
N TRP A 224 7.26 11.42 -12.71
CA TRP A 224 6.41 11.60 -11.54
C TRP A 224 7.26 12.10 -10.39
N ALA A 225 6.81 13.15 -9.70
CA ALA A 225 7.32 13.50 -8.38
C ALA A 225 6.70 12.56 -7.35
N VAL A 226 7.51 11.99 -6.47
CA VAL A 226 7.11 10.94 -5.52
C VAL A 226 7.46 11.36 -4.10
N THR A 227 6.58 11.09 -3.15
CA THR A 227 6.88 11.09 -1.72
C THR A 227 6.23 9.89 -1.04
N GLY A 228 6.71 9.58 0.16
CA GLY A 228 6.12 8.55 0.99
C GLY A 228 6.60 8.62 2.43
N HIS A 229 6.12 7.67 3.21
CA HIS A 229 6.56 7.44 4.58
C HIS A 229 6.65 5.94 4.87
N ARG A 230 7.82 5.51 5.35
CA ARG A 230 8.07 4.15 5.81
C ARG A 230 8.20 4.18 7.33
N PRO A 231 7.21 3.66 8.09
CA PRO A 231 7.30 3.62 9.53
C PRO A 231 8.64 3.03 10.01
N GLY A 232 9.29 3.68 10.98
CA GLY A 232 10.59 3.27 11.52
C GLY A 232 11.83 3.64 10.68
N LEU A 233 11.64 4.08 9.43
CA LEU A 233 12.71 4.65 8.59
C LEU A 233 12.49 6.14 8.30
N GLY A 234 11.23 6.59 8.26
CA GLY A 234 10.85 7.97 8.03
C GLY A 234 10.40 8.25 6.60
N ARG A 235 10.43 9.54 6.25
CA ARG A 235 9.97 10.05 4.97
C ARG A 235 10.99 9.83 3.86
N TYR A 236 10.51 9.76 2.64
CA TYR A 236 11.34 9.71 1.44
C TYR A 236 10.64 10.43 0.28
N GLY A 237 11.41 10.77 -0.75
CA GLY A 237 10.87 11.36 -1.96
C GLY A 237 11.89 11.57 -3.06
N GLY A 238 11.43 12.02 -4.21
CA GLY A 238 12.24 12.20 -5.41
C GLY A 238 11.39 12.03 -6.67
N THR A 239 11.88 11.28 -7.64
CA THR A 239 11.18 11.05 -8.90
C THR A 239 11.05 9.58 -9.28
N ALA A 240 10.03 9.27 -10.09
CA ALA A 240 9.90 8.02 -10.81
C ALA A 240 9.71 8.32 -12.30
N THR A 241 10.48 7.67 -13.16
CA THR A 241 10.31 7.71 -14.61
C THR A 241 9.62 6.43 -15.05
N VAL A 242 8.43 6.56 -15.63
CA VAL A 242 7.58 5.47 -16.10
C VAL A 242 7.60 5.45 -17.63
N ALA A 243 7.89 4.31 -18.23
CA ALA A 243 7.90 4.12 -19.69
C ALA A 243 6.98 2.97 -20.10
N VAL A 244 6.32 3.09 -21.25
CA VAL A 244 5.50 2.02 -21.82
C VAL A 244 6.39 0.87 -22.28
N GLU A 245 6.01 -0.34 -21.92
CA GLU A 245 6.60 -1.60 -22.39
C GLU A 245 5.52 -2.46 -23.07
N ARG A 246 5.91 -3.48 -23.83
CA ARG A 246 4.96 -4.33 -24.58
C ARG A 246 3.81 -4.87 -23.72
N ASP A 247 4.14 -5.31 -22.52
CA ASP A 247 3.21 -6.01 -21.63
C ASP A 247 2.83 -5.15 -20.40
N GLY A 248 3.17 -3.85 -20.35
CA GLY A 248 2.93 -3.02 -19.16
C GLY A 248 3.76 -1.75 -19.13
N TYR A 249 4.36 -1.47 -17.98
CA TYR A 249 5.25 -0.33 -17.77
C TYR A 249 6.58 -0.76 -17.15
N SER A 250 7.66 -0.09 -17.52
CA SER A 250 8.92 -0.10 -16.76
C SER A 250 9.00 1.17 -15.91
N VAL A 251 9.61 1.06 -14.73
CA VAL A 251 9.81 2.19 -13.82
C VAL A 251 11.26 2.28 -13.38
N ARG A 252 11.78 3.50 -13.34
CA ARG A 252 13.05 3.85 -12.70
C ARG A 252 12.78 4.85 -11.58
N TYR A 253 13.17 4.50 -10.37
CA TYR A 253 13.08 5.35 -9.19
C TYR A 253 14.41 6.04 -8.92
N ASP A 254 14.34 7.34 -8.68
CA ASP A 254 15.44 8.16 -8.16
C ASP A 254 14.93 8.93 -6.92
N LEU A 255 15.06 8.28 -5.77
CA LEU A 255 14.50 8.72 -4.50
C LEU A 255 15.61 8.87 -3.46
N THR A 256 15.36 9.69 -2.44
CA THR A 256 16.18 9.80 -1.24
C THR A 256 15.34 9.66 0.00
N ASP A 257 15.92 9.11 1.07
CA ASP A 257 15.32 9.15 2.40
C ASP A 257 15.46 10.54 3.05
N ALA A 258 14.92 10.68 4.25
CA ALA A 258 14.98 11.93 5.02
C ALA A 258 16.41 12.44 5.29
N GLY A 259 17.39 11.54 5.35
CA GLY A 259 18.81 11.87 5.53
C GLY A 259 19.55 12.18 4.23
N GLY A 260 18.87 12.06 3.08
CA GLY A 260 19.46 12.25 1.75
C GLY A 260 20.17 10.99 1.21
N LYS A 261 20.03 9.83 1.85
CA LYS A 261 20.60 8.58 1.36
C LYS A 261 19.78 8.07 0.16
N PRO A 262 20.41 7.53 -0.89
CA PRO A 262 19.69 6.99 -2.04
C PRO A 262 18.75 5.83 -1.68
N LEU A 263 17.52 5.91 -2.21
CA LEU A 263 16.50 4.86 -2.23
C LEU A 263 16.07 4.62 -3.70
N SER A 264 17.04 4.55 -4.60
CA SER A 264 16.82 4.39 -6.04
C SER A 264 16.56 2.94 -6.41
N GLY A 265 16.00 2.73 -7.62
CA GLY A 265 15.56 1.40 -8.03
C GLY A 265 15.00 1.29 -9.44
N THR A 266 14.64 0.08 -9.83
CA THR A 266 13.92 -0.19 -11.08
C THR A 266 12.84 -1.24 -10.88
N GLY A 267 11.81 -1.22 -11.71
CA GLY A 267 10.71 -2.17 -11.63
C GLY A 267 9.91 -2.30 -12.91
N LYS A 268 8.92 -3.18 -12.85
CA LYS A 268 7.90 -3.37 -13.88
C LYS A 268 6.53 -3.40 -13.25
N ALA A 269 5.52 -2.92 -13.97
CA ALA A 269 4.15 -2.93 -13.50
C ALA A 269 3.13 -3.24 -14.58
N LEU A 270 2.00 -3.79 -14.13
CA LEU A 270 0.78 -3.97 -14.88
C LEU A 270 -0.28 -3.01 -14.34
N VAL A 271 -1.15 -2.51 -15.21
CA VAL A 271 -2.28 -1.66 -14.84
C VAL A 271 -3.57 -2.40 -15.15
N TYR A 272 -4.23 -2.91 -14.13
CA TYR A 272 -5.51 -3.57 -14.26
C TYR A 272 -6.66 -2.57 -14.23
N THR A 273 -7.72 -2.84 -14.98
CA THR A 273 -8.93 -2.00 -15.02
C THR A 273 -8.65 -0.53 -15.41
N GLY A 274 -7.46 -0.24 -15.94
CA GLY A 274 -6.98 1.09 -16.32
C GLY A 274 -6.56 2.02 -15.17
N TYR A 275 -6.48 1.54 -13.92
CA TYR A 275 -5.98 2.36 -12.80
C TYR A 275 -5.31 1.56 -11.66
N GLU A 276 -5.56 0.25 -11.54
CA GLU A 276 -4.98 -0.59 -10.49
C GLU A 276 -3.56 -1.01 -10.87
N TRP A 277 -2.58 -0.23 -10.42
CA TRP A 277 -1.16 -0.49 -10.63
C TRP A 277 -0.69 -1.62 -9.72
N ARG A 278 -0.07 -2.64 -10.32
CA ARG A 278 0.58 -3.75 -9.62
C ARG A 278 1.99 -3.90 -10.14
N GLY A 279 2.94 -3.51 -9.31
CA GLY A 279 4.36 -3.48 -9.66
C GLY A 279 5.19 -4.45 -8.85
N THR A 280 6.34 -4.81 -9.42
CA THR A 280 7.46 -5.42 -8.70
C THR A 280 8.69 -4.61 -9.03
N ALA A 281 9.38 -4.14 -8.00
CA ALA A 281 10.55 -3.30 -8.15
C ALA A 281 11.65 -3.73 -7.17
N THR A 282 12.87 -3.30 -7.45
CA THR A 282 13.98 -3.33 -6.50
C THR A 282 14.23 -1.92 -6.02
N LEU A 283 13.96 -1.61 -4.75
CA LEU A 283 14.21 -0.30 -4.13
C LEU A 283 15.27 -0.45 -3.06
N GLY A 284 16.36 0.34 -3.13
CA GLY A 284 17.43 0.27 -2.13
C GLY A 284 18.06 -1.13 -1.99
N GLY A 285 18.01 -1.94 -3.06
CA GLY A 285 18.50 -3.32 -3.07
C GLY A 285 17.53 -4.39 -2.56
N GLN A 286 16.29 -4.03 -2.21
CA GLN A 286 15.26 -4.98 -1.76
C GLN A 286 14.15 -5.12 -2.79
N GLU A 287 13.68 -6.35 -3.04
CA GLU A 287 12.47 -6.57 -3.83
C GLU A 287 11.25 -6.06 -3.05
N VAL A 288 10.38 -5.32 -3.74
CA VAL A 288 9.13 -4.79 -3.22
C VAL A 288 7.98 -5.12 -4.17
N ARG A 289 6.78 -5.28 -3.60
CA ARG A 289 5.52 -5.27 -4.34
C ARG A 289 4.89 -3.89 -4.23
N GLU A 290 4.33 -3.41 -5.32
CA GLU A 290 3.69 -2.11 -5.41
C GLU A 290 2.19 -2.30 -5.65
N VAL A 291 1.37 -1.66 -4.83
CA VAL A 291 -0.08 -1.65 -4.97
C VAL A 291 -0.51 -0.19 -4.95
N PHE A 292 -0.68 0.40 -6.14
CA PHE A 292 -1.11 1.79 -6.29
C PHE A 292 -2.43 1.88 -7.07
N ALA A 293 -3.10 3.02 -6.93
CA ALA A 293 -4.20 3.45 -7.78
C ALA A 293 -3.84 4.75 -8.48
N ALA A 294 -4.05 4.79 -9.78
CA ALA A 294 -4.05 6.03 -10.56
C ALA A 294 -5.37 6.78 -10.36
N SER A 295 -5.31 8.11 -10.31
CA SER A 295 -6.52 8.93 -10.43
C SER A 295 -7.12 8.81 -11.82
N LYS A 296 -8.43 9.09 -11.92
CA LYS A 296 -9.18 9.02 -13.19
C LYS A 296 -8.58 9.88 -14.31
N ASP A 297 -7.97 11.00 -13.96
CA ASP A 297 -7.31 11.92 -14.88
C ASP A 297 -5.83 11.55 -15.19
N GLY A 298 -5.30 10.51 -14.56
CA GLY A 298 -3.91 10.07 -14.76
C GLY A 298 -2.85 11.04 -14.25
N GLN A 299 -3.20 11.95 -13.34
CA GLN A 299 -2.29 12.97 -12.80
C GLN A 299 -1.71 12.63 -11.43
N SER A 300 -2.27 11.65 -10.73
CA SER A 300 -1.78 11.19 -9.43
C SER A 300 -1.76 9.67 -9.32
N LEU A 301 -0.85 9.16 -8.50
CA LEU A 301 -0.78 7.77 -8.04
C LEU A 301 -0.71 7.77 -6.52
N SER A 302 -1.44 6.87 -5.88
CA SER A 302 -1.38 6.68 -4.43
C SER A 302 -1.51 5.22 -4.04
N GLY A 303 -0.91 4.83 -2.91
CA GLY A 303 -1.05 3.49 -2.36
C GLY A 303 0.14 3.10 -1.49
N ARG A 304 0.59 1.84 -1.60
CA ARG A 304 1.66 1.30 -0.74
C ARG A 304 2.56 0.34 -1.51
N TRP A 305 3.85 0.37 -1.19
CA TRP A 305 4.75 -0.75 -1.49
C TRP A 305 5.13 -1.50 -0.22
N PHE A 306 5.48 -2.77 -0.34
CA PHE A 306 5.88 -3.62 0.79
C PHE A 306 6.79 -4.77 0.37
N LEU A 307 7.49 -5.36 1.34
CA LEU A 307 8.34 -6.53 1.10
C LEU A 307 7.46 -7.78 0.83
N PRO A 308 7.73 -8.59 -0.21
CA PRO A 308 6.88 -9.72 -0.59
C PRO A 308 6.58 -10.70 0.55
N ASP A 309 7.58 -11.04 1.36
CA ASP A 309 7.47 -12.00 2.48
C ASP A 309 7.16 -11.34 3.83
N HIS A 310 7.14 -10.00 3.87
CA HIS A 310 6.95 -9.19 5.07
C HIS A 310 6.08 -7.98 4.74
N ASP A 311 4.80 -8.23 4.42
CA ASP A 311 3.92 -7.15 3.99
C ASP A 311 3.60 -6.12 5.07
N GLU A 312 3.87 -6.42 6.34
CA GLU A 312 3.88 -5.44 7.43
C GLU A 312 5.00 -4.39 7.27
N VAL A 313 6.07 -4.73 6.57
CA VAL A 313 7.20 -3.86 6.27
C VAL A 313 7.00 -3.22 4.89
N GLY A 314 6.65 -1.95 4.88
CA GLY A 314 6.37 -1.23 3.65
C GLY A 314 6.18 0.26 3.88
N ALA A 315 5.88 0.99 2.80
CA ALA A 315 5.75 2.44 2.84
C ALA A 315 4.62 2.96 1.96
N THR A 316 3.98 4.02 2.44
CA THR A 316 2.98 4.75 1.66
C THR A 316 3.64 5.46 0.49
N VAL A 317 2.91 5.62 -0.62
CA VAL A 317 3.34 6.37 -1.79
C VAL A 317 2.25 7.36 -2.16
N THR A 318 2.67 8.59 -2.46
CA THR A 318 1.89 9.55 -3.24
C THR A 318 2.79 10.10 -4.32
N ALA A 319 2.28 10.15 -5.55
CA ALA A 319 3.00 10.71 -6.67
C ALA A 319 2.09 11.58 -7.53
N VAL A 320 2.67 12.61 -8.14
CA VAL A 320 1.99 13.46 -9.12
C VAL A 320 2.86 13.61 -10.36
N ARG A 321 2.21 13.68 -11.51
CA ARG A 321 2.89 13.85 -12.78
C ARG A 321 3.63 15.19 -12.80
N THR A 322 4.85 15.22 -13.34
CA THR A 322 5.57 16.49 -13.47
C THR A 322 5.03 17.32 -14.65
N GLY A 323 5.22 18.63 -14.58
CA GLY A 323 4.70 19.55 -15.60
C GLY A 323 3.21 19.88 -15.46
N THR A 324 2.54 19.37 -14.42
CA THR A 324 1.20 19.79 -14.02
C THR A 324 1.25 21.03 -13.13
N ALA A 325 0.11 21.40 -12.51
CA ALA A 325 0.07 22.46 -11.51
C ALA A 325 1.15 22.25 -10.43
N PRO A 326 1.97 23.28 -10.12
CA PRO A 326 2.99 23.19 -9.08
C PRO A 326 2.40 22.80 -7.73
N THR A 327 3.02 21.82 -7.06
CA THR A 327 2.51 21.27 -5.80
C THR A 327 3.64 20.77 -4.92
N ILE A 328 3.50 20.93 -3.60
CA ILE A 328 4.38 20.32 -2.61
C ILE A 328 3.72 19.03 -2.15
N LEU A 329 4.45 17.92 -2.23
CA LEU A 329 3.96 16.61 -1.83
C LEU A 329 4.35 16.23 -0.40
N GLY A 330 5.55 16.64 0.04
CA GLY A 330 6.03 16.28 1.37
C GLY A 330 7.39 16.84 1.71
N PHE A 331 7.85 16.50 2.90
CA PHE A 331 9.08 17.02 3.49
C PHE A 331 9.93 15.87 4.05
N SER A 332 11.26 16.03 4.08
CA SER A 332 12.15 15.07 4.76
C SER A 332 11.93 15.04 6.27
N GLN A 333 11.39 16.13 6.83
CA GLN A 333 11.02 16.27 8.23
C GLN A 333 9.76 17.13 8.32
N GLU A 334 8.85 16.77 9.21
CA GLU A 334 7.51 17.36 9.30
C GLU A 334 7.39 18.48 10.36
N HIS A 335 8.49 18.81 11.03
CA HIS A 335 8.44 19.82 12.08
C HIS A 335 9.77 20.55 12.30
N VAL A 336 9.71 21.67 13.02
CA VAL A 336 10.89 22.33 13.61
C VAL A 336 10.52 22.90 14.98
N LYS A 337 11.43 22.76 15.94
CA LYS A 337 11.26 23.32 17.27
C LYS A 337 11.62 24.81 17.27
N THR A 338 10.89 25.65 17.98
CA THR A 338 11.23 27.08 18.15
C THR A 338 12.63 27.25 18.73
N GLY A 339 13.40 28.19 18.18
CA GLY A 339 14.79 28.44 18.60
C GLY A 339 15.81 27.45 18.04
N THR A 340 15.41 26.56 17.13
CA THR A 340 16.31 25.60 16.47
C THR A 340 16.31 25.76 14.96
N SER A 341 17.28 25.12 14.32
CA SER A 341 17.39 25.03 12.88
C SER A 341 17.39 23.57 12.42
N ALA A 342 16.87 23.32 11.23
CA ALA A 342 16.85 22.01 10.60
C ALA A 342 17.16 22.12 9.10
N ARG A 343 17.78 21.07 8.55
CA ARG A 343 17.87 20.91 7.09
C ARG A 343 16.66 20.13 6.61
N VAL A 344 15.90 20.72 5.69
CA VAL A 344 14.65 20.13 5.17
C VAL A 344 14.74 20.02 3.66
N THR A 345 14.40 18.86 3.13
CA THR A 345 14.12 18.66 1.71
C THR A 345 12.62 18.75 1.49
N VAL A 346 12.19 19.66 0.63
CA VAL A 346 10.82 19.78 0.13
C VAL A 346 10.74 18.97 -1.18
N TRP A 347 9.85 18.00 -1.27
CA TRP A 347 9.61 17.21 -2.48
C TRP A 347 8.28 17.60 -3.13
N GLY A 348 8.23 17.64 -4.46
CA GLY A 348 7.04 18.05 -5.18
C GLY A 348 7.24 18.20 -6.67
N SER A 349 6.38 18.99 -7.32
CA SER A 349 6.49 19.32 -8.75
C SER A 349 6.37 20.82 -8.98
N GLY A 350 7.12 21.35 -9.95
CA GLY A 350 7.17 22.78 -10.25
C GLY A 350 7.81 23.62 -9.13
N LEU A 351 8.79 23.06 -8.42
CA LEU A 351 9.43 23.68 -7.26
C LEU A 351 10.55 24.66 -7.61
N ASP A 352 10.78 24.99 -8.88
CA ASP A 352 11.78 25.96 -9.34
C ASP A 352 11.19 27.35 -9.65
N GLY A 353 9.88 27.53 -9.43
CA GLY A 353 9.13 28.74 -9.80
C GLY A 353 9.17 29.90 -8.80
N GLY A 354 9.99 29.87 -7.75
CA GLY A 354 10.08 30.96 -6.77
C GLY A 354 10.73 30.58 -5.43
N PRO A 355 10.82 31.52 -4.48
CA PRO A 355 11.44 31.26 -3.18
C PRO A 355 10.63 30.25 -2.34
N VAL A 356 11.33 29.59 -1.42
CA VAL A 356 10.74 28.68 -0.43
C VAL A 356 10.38 29.47 0.83
N ASP A 357 9.16 29.32 1.32
CA ASP A 357 8.65 30.01 2.51
C ASP A 357 7.90 29.02 3.43
N PHE A 358 8.32 28.95 4.70
CA PHE A 358 7.74 28.11 5.75
C PHE A 358 6.78 28.87 6.66
N GLY A 359 6.48 30.13 6.35
CA GLY A 359 5.56 31.00 7.06
C GLY A 359 6.20 31.83 8.18
N PRO A 360 5.37 32.59 8.91
CA PRO A 360 5.84 33.56 9.90
C PRO A 360 6.74 32.96 10.99
N GLY A 361 7.81 33.68 11.33
CA GLY A 361 8.75 33.27 12.37
C GLY A 361 9.74 32.18 11.96
N VAL A 362 9.79 31.80 10.68
CA VAL A 362 10.77 30.86 10.14
C VAL A 362 11.62 31.53 9.05
N THR A 363 12.94 31.54 9.25
CA THR A 363 13.89 32.00 8.24
C THR A 363 14.31 30.83 7.38
N VAL A 364 14.38 31.03 6.06
CA VAL A 364 14.74 29.99 5.08
C VAL A 364 15.98 30.41 4.31
N LYS A 365 16.95 29.49 4.22
CA LYS A 365 18.11 29.61 3.34
C LYS A 365 18.13 28.43 2.36
N THR A 366 17.94 28.73 1.08
CA THR A 366 17.97 27.70 0.02
C THR A 366 19.40 27.23 -0.24
N LEU A 367 19.62 25.92 -0.13
CA LEU A 367 20.89 25.27 -0.44
C LEU A 367 20.91 24.75 -1.88
N SER A 368 19.81 24.15 -2.34
CA SER A 368 19.60 23.74 -3.72
C SER A 368 18.12 23.71 -4.06
N GLN A 369 17.80 23.87 -5.33
CA GLN A 369 16.42 23.90 -5.82
C GLN A 369 16.37 23.41 -7.26
N SER A 370 15.39 22.57 -7.55
CA SER A 370 15.06 22.02 -8.86
C SER A 370 13.54 22.00 -9.05
N ALA A 371 13.07 21.59 -10.22
CA ALA A 371 11.65 21.44 -10.48
C ALA A 371 10.95 20.41 -9.56
N THR A 372 11.69 19.49 -8.92
CA THR A 372 11.11 18.40 -8.13
C THR A 372 11.56 18.32 -6.68
N ALA A 373 12.59 19.08 -6.30
CA ALA A 373 13.07 19.14 -4.92
C ALA A 373 13.68 20.51 -4.58
N ALA A 374 13.51 20.95 -3.34
CA ALA A 374 14.24 22.08 -2.77
C ALA A 374 14.86 21.67 -1.43
N VAL A 375 16.18 21.82 -1.28
CA VAL A 375 16.87 21.58 -0.01
C VAL A 375 17.15 22.92 0.64
N VAL A 376 16.67 23.09 1.87
CA VAL A 376 16.74 24.36 2.61
C VAL A 376 17.25 24.15 4.03
N GLU A 377 17.88 25.17 4.59
CA GLU A 377 18.06 25.33 6.04
C GLU A 377 16.91 26.21 6.55
N VAL A 378 16.09 25.68 7.44
CA VAL A 378 15.02 26.43 8.13
C VAL A 378 15.47 26.72 9.55
N ALA A 379 15.20 27.93 10.04
CA ALA A 379 15.46 28.34 11.41
C ALA A 379 14.19 28.97 11.99
N ALA A 380 13.60 28.34 13.00
CA ALA A 380 12.44 28.88 13.68
C ALA A 380 12.89 29.82 14.82
N ALA A 381 12.36 31.05 14.84
CA ALA A 381 12.64 31.98 15.91
C ALA A 381 12.17 31.41 17.27
N ALA A 382 12.84 31.78 18.36
CA ALA A 382 12.49 31.33 19.70
C ALA A 382 11.07 31.74 20.13
N ASN A 383 10.55 32.83 19.57
CA ASN A 383 9.20 33.34 19.79
C ASN A 383 8.24 33.04 18.63
N ALA A 384 8.60 32.16 17.69
CA ALA A 384 7.70 31.77 16.61
C ALA A 384 6.46 31.07 17.19
N ALA A 385 5.27 31.51 16.80
CA ALA A 385 4.02 30.93 17.30
C ALA A 385 3.91 29.44 16.89
N PRO A 386 3.66 28.50 17.81
CA PRO A 386 3.41 27.10 17.47
C PRO A 386 2.20 26.91 16.54
N GLY A 387 2.24 25.88 15.71
CA GLY A 387 1.13 25.48 14.85
C GLY A 387 1.55 24.94 13.49
N ALA A 388 0.56 24.40 12.78
CA ALA A 388 0.71 23.93 11.41
C ALA A 388 1.08 25.08 10.46
N ARG A 389 1.89 24.77 9.45
CA ARG A 389 2.33 25.68 8.40
C ARG A 389 1.79 25.23 7.05
N THR A 390 1.36 26.19 6.26
CA THR A 390 1.25 26.03 4.80
C THR A 390 2.56 26.53 4.20
N VAL A 391 3.41 25.59 3.80
CA VAL A 391 4.68 25.90 3.12
C VAL A 391 4.39 26.25 1.67
N SER A 392 5.18 27.16 1.10
CA SER A 392 5.10 27.49 -0.32
C SER A 392 6.46 27.48 -1.02
N VAL A 393 6.45 27.18 -2.31
CA VAL A 393 7.58 27.32 -3.22
C VAL A 393 7.08 27.99 -4.48
N GLY A 394 7.26 29.31 -4.60
CA GLY A 394 6.60 30.10 -5.64
C GLY A 394 5.07 29.94 -5.60
N LYS A 395 4.50 29.25 -6.60
CA LYS A 395 3.04 28.96 -6.67
C LYS A 395 2.66 27.64 -6.01
N ALA A 396 3.61 26.73 -5.78
CA ALA A 396 3.35 25.47 -5.13
C ALA A 396 3.03 25.69 -3.66
N LYS A 397 2.05 24.98 -3.12
CA LYS A 397 1.68 24.99 -1.69
C LYS A 397 1.55 23.57 -1.17
N GLY A 398 1.84 23.38 0.11
CA GLY A 398 1.63 22.11 0.81
C GLY A 398 1.52 22.31 2.33
N GLY A 399 0.65 21.53 2.96
CA GLY A 399 0.57 21.42 4.41
C GLY A 399 1.43 20.27 4.95
N GLY A 400 1.33 20.00 6.26
CA GLY A 400 2.04 18.87 6.89
C GLY A 400 3.42 19.23 7.46
N PHE A 401 3.71 20.52 7.64
CA PHE A 401 4.87 20.97 8.40
C PHE A 401 4.41 21.75 9.64
N THR A 402 5.01 21.49 10.80
CA THR A 402 4.58 22.06 12.09
C THR A 402 5.72 22.76 12.81
N VAL A 403 5.51 23.99 13.27
CA VAL A 403 6.42 24.64 14.22
C VAL A 403 5.89 24.37 15.63
N TYR A 404 6.74 23.95 16.56
CA TYR A 404 6.31 23.70 17.94
C TYR A 404 7.33 24.23 18.96
N ALA A 405 6.86 24.58 20.16
CA ALA A 405 7.73 25.02 21.26
C ALA A 405 7.92 23.91 22.30
N ALA A 406 6.81 23.29 22.70
CA ALA A 406 6.76 22.10 23.51
C ALA A 406 5.64 21.20 22.98
N LEU A 407 5.75 19.90 23.23
CA LEU A 407 4.72 18.91 22.93
C LEU A 407 3.70 18.86 24.07
N ASP A 408 2.42 18.71 23.73
CA ASP A 408 1.36 18.50 24.74
C ASP A 408 1.18 17.01 25.05
N SER A 409 1.38 16.14 24.06
CA SER A 409 1.28 14.69 24.23
C SER A 409 2.11 13.91 23.21
N VAL A 410 2.29 12.63 23.50
CA VAL A 410 2.91 11.64 22.60
C VAL A 410 1.99 10.43 22.50
N LEU A 411 1.70 10.00 21.28
CA LEU A 411 0.93 8.78 21.01
C LEU A 411 1.81 7.74 20.32
N VAL A 412 1.57 6.46 20.60
CA VAL A 412 2.18 5.35 19.87
C VAL A 412 1.28 4.97 18.70
N GLU A 413 1.82 5.01 17.49
CA GLU A 413 1.13 4.58 16.28
C GLU A 413 1.78 3.33 15.69
N PRO A 414 1.00 2.27 15.36
CA PRO A 414 -0.43 2.13 15.61
C PRO A 414 -0.74 1.92 17.10
N ALA A 415 -1.90 2.39 17.56
CA ALA A 415 -2.35 2.22 18.95
C ALA A 415 -2.64 0.75 19.31
N PHE A 416 -3.00 -0.06 18.31
CA PHE A 416 -3.17 -1.51 18.44
C PHE A 416 -2.65 -2.22 17.19
N THR A 417 -1.87 -3.28 17.37
CA THR A 417 -1.46 -4.16 16.26
C THR A 417 -1.13 -5.57 16.74
N ILE A 418 -0.84 -6.44 15.77
CA ILE A 418 -0.51 -7.85 15.98
C ILE A 418 0.86 -8.14 15.37
N ALA A 419 1.71 -8.83 16.13
CA ALA A 419 2.89 -9.53 15.60
C ALA A 419 2.61 -11.05 15.59
N ARG A 420 3.36 -11.82 14.80
CA ARG A 420 3.23 -13.28 14.79
C ARG A 420 4.58 -13.96 14.87
N VAL A 421 4.68 -14.95 15.75
CA VAL A 421 5.85 -15.83 15.80
C VAL A 421 6.05 -16.52 14.44
N GLY A 422 7.27 -16.97 14.15
CA GLY A 422 7.56 -17.67 12.89
C GLY A 422 8.94 -18.31 12.90
N GLY A 423 9.34 -18.88 11.76
CA GLY A 423 10.62 -19.57 11.62
C GLY A 423 10.71 -20.85 12.45
N ASN A 424 11.86 -21.10 13.08
CA ASN A 424 12.14 -22.29 13.89
C ASN A 424 11.92 -23.62 13.15
N GLY A 425 12.32 -23.68 11.88
CA GLY A 425 12.08 -24.84 11.00
C GLY A 425 10.66 -24.93 10.41
N GLY A 426 9.76 -24.02 10.78
CA GLY A 426 8.42 -23.90 10.19
C GLY A 426 8.41 -23.18 8.83
N ALA A 427 7.35 -23.40 8.05
CA ALA A 427 7.20 -22.87 6.69
C ALA A 427 6.76 -21.38 6.62
N THR A 428 6.44 -20.76 7.75
CA THR A 428 5.94 -19.37 7.81
C THR A 428 6.97 -18.45 8.45
N PRO A 429 7.35 -17.33 7.80
CA PRO A 429 8.23 -16.34 8.40
C PRO A 429 7.55 -15.63 9.58
N PRO A 430 8.32 -15.02 10.50
CA PRO A 430 7.77 -14.16 11.54
C PRO A 430 7.14 -12.90 10.93
N VAL A 431 6.10 -12.37 11.59
CA VAL A 431 5.47 -11.09 11.24
C VAL A 431 5.81 -10.08 12.33
N SER A 432 6.58 -9.07 11.96
CA SER A 432 7.01 -8.00 12.86
C SER A 432 5.90 -6.99 13.15
N ALA A 433 6.14 -6.04 14.06
CA ALA A 433 5.25 -4.90 14.27
C ALA A 433 6.09 -3.63 14.44
N GLN A 434 5.86 -2.64 13.59
CA GLN A 434 6.57 -1.36 13.63
C GLN A 434 5.71 -0.30 14.31
N PHE A 435 6.32 0.44 15.24
CA PHE A 435 5.70 1.53 15.97
C PHE A 435 6.44 2.85 15.76
N GLU A 436 5.73 3.97 15.85
CA GLU A 436 6.29 5.32 15.86
C GLU A 436 5.72 6.13 17.01
N ALA A 437 6.55 6.99 17.59
CA ALA A 437 6.15 7.90 18.65
C ALA A 437 5.81 9.25 18.02
N ILE A 438 4.55 9.64 18.09
CA ILE A 438 4.05 10.82 17.39
C ILE A 438 3.76 11.92 18.40
N GLY A 439 4.37 13.08 18.22
CA GLY A 439 4.07 14.27 19.01
C GLY A 439 2.81 15.00 18.53
N TYR A 440 2.06 15.55 19.48
CA TYR A 440 0.87 16.35 19.22
C TYR A 440 0.87 17.64 20.04
N LEU A 441 0.16 18.65 19.51
CA LEU A 441 -0.28 19.84 20.22
C LEU A 441 -1.81 19.79 20.34
N ASN A 442 -2.37 20.29 21.44
CA ASN A 442 -3.82 20.30 21.72
C ASN A 442 -4.61 21.32 20.88
N GLY A 443 -3.98 21.96 19.90
CA GLY A 443 -4.64 22.92 19.03
C GLY A 443 -5.16 24.21 19.72
N PRO A 444 -5.93 25.03 18.99
CA PRO A 444 -6.54 26.26 19.50
C PRO A 444 -7.46 26.10 20.72
N ASP A 445 -8.15 24.96 20.88
CA ASP A 445 -9.08 24.76 22.00
C ASP A 445 -8.38 24.34 23.31
N GLY A 446 -7.10 23.93 23.22
CA GLY A 446 -6.25 23.57 24.34
C GLY A 446 -6.57 22.23 24.99
N LYS A 447 -7.43 21.40 24.38
CA LYS A 447 -7.85 20.09 24.91
C LYS A 447 -7.23 18.96 24.12
N PRO A 448 -6.80 17.87 24.79
CA PRO A 448 -6.24 16.72 24.08
C PRO A 448 -7.34 15.87 23.43
N GLY A 449 -7.04 15.29 22.27
CA GLY A 449 -7.89 14.29 21.61
C GLY A 449 -9.09 14.88 20.87
N THR A 450 -9.02 16.16 20.49
CA THR A 450 -10.05 16.86 19.73
C THR A 450 -9.69 16.93 18.24
N ALA A 451 -10.62 17.42 17.42
CA ALA A 451 -10.44 17.49 15.97
C ALA A 451 -9.43 18.57 15.52
N ASP A 452 -9.07 19.50 16.42
CA ASP A 452 -8.11 20.57 16.16
C ASP A 452 -6.70 20.27 16.69
N ASP A 453 -6.47 19.09 17.27
CA ASP A 453 -5.14 18.59 17.61
C ASP A 453 -4.20 18.69 16.40
N ILE A 454 -3.03 19.26 16.62
CA ILE A 454 -2.01 19.47 15.58
C ILE A 454 -0.95 18.39 15.71
N ARG A 455 -0.89 17.52 14.70
CA ARG A 455 0.19 16.54 14.57
C ARG A 455 1.53 17.25 14.33
N VAL A 456 2.52 16.96 15.17
CA VAL A 456 3.92 17.40 15.00
C VAL A 456 4.69 16.39 14.13
N GLY A 457 4.36 15.11 14.23
CA GLY A 457 4.95 14.02 13.45
C GLY A 457 5.79 13.07 14.30
N ALA A 458 6.46 12.12 13.62
CA ALA A 458 7.26 11.10 14.27
C ALA A 458 8.53 11.70 14.91
N LEU A 459 8.80 11.30 16.16
CA LEU A 459 9.92 11.77 16.97
C LEU A 459 10.79 10.60 17.43
N PRO A 460 12.10 10.81 17.63
CA PRO A 460 12.95 9.82 18.28
C PRO A 460 12.43 9.49 19.69
N ALA A 461 12.35 8.20 20.01
CA ALA A 461 11.88 7.72 21.30
C ALA A 461 12.74 6.57 21.82
N ALA A 462 12.79 6.42 23.14
CA ALA A 462 13.19 5.18 23.77
C ALA A 462 11.97 4.24 23.86
N TRP A 463 12.19 2.96 23.55
CA TRP A 463 11.13 1.95 23.47
C TRP A 463 11.31 0.88 24.52
N THR A 464 10.23 0.55 25.22
CA THR A 464 10.18 -0.56 26.19
C THR A 464 8.91 -1.39 26.01
N LEU A 465 8.95 -2.61 26.56
CA LEU A 465 7.81 -3.52 26.62
C LEU A 465 7.42 -3.73 28.08
N GLU A 466 6.13 -3.70 28.34
CA GLU A 466 5.52 -4.00 29.64
C GLU A 466 4.43 -5.07 29.46
N PRO A 467 4.12 -5.87 30.49
CA PRO A 467 2.96 -6.75 30.44
C PRO A 467 1.69 -5.89 30.30
N PHE A 468 0.80 -6.22 29.37
CA PHE A 468 -0.43 -5.44 29.16
C PHE A 468 -1.40 -5.55 30.35
N ASN A 469 -1.41 -6.71 31.03
CA ASN A 469 -2.27 -7.00 32.17
C ASN A 469 -1.61 -8.01 33.13
N GLU A 470 -2.28 -8.30 34.25
CA GLU A 470 -1.77 -9.26 35.26
C GLU A 470 -1.58 -10.67 34.72
N ALA A 471 -2.41 -11.12 33.75
CA ALA A 471 -2.23 -12.44 33.15
C ALA A 471 -0.94 -12.49 32.30
N ALA A 472 -0.65 -11.44 31.54
CA ALA A 472 0.59 -11.32 30.76
C ALA A 472 1.83 -11.28 31.67
N LYS A 473 1.72 -10.63 32.83
CA LYS A 473 2.77 -10.61 33.85
C LYS A 473 3.01 -12.00 34.44
N LEU A 474 1.94 -12.72 34.81
CA LEU A 474 2.01 -14.09 35.34
C LEU A 474 2.64 -15.06 34.33
N MET A 475 2.33 -14.89 33.04
CA MET A 475 2.86 -15.71 31.95
C MET A 475 4.27 -15.30 31.48
N GLU A 476 4.87 -14.30 32.12
CA GLU A 476 6.16 -13.69 31.73
C GLU A 476 6.20 -13.29 30.24
N ASP A 477 5.11 -12.72 29.70
CA ASP A 477 4.98 -12.46 28.26
C ASP A 477 6.13 -11.58 27.71
N VAL A 478 6.54 -10.54 28.44
CA VAL A 478 7.66 -9.65 28.05
C VAL A 478 8.97 -10.41 27.86
N LYS A 479 9.20 -11.47 28.63
CA LYS A 479 10.43 -12.28 28.57
C LYS A 479 10.47 -13.19 27.35
N PHE A 480 9.31 -13.68 26.92
CA PHE A 480 9.23 -14.75 25.92
C PHE A 480 8.71 -14.30 24.54
N ALA A 481 7.90 -13.24 24.46
CA ALA A 481 7.18 -12.92 23.23
C ALA A 481 8.04 -12.33 22.11
N GLY A 482 9.17 -11.70 22.44
CA GLY A 482 10.04 -11.02 21.48
C GLY A 482 10.78 -9.83 22.08
N THR A 483 11.37 -8.98 21.23
CA THR A 483 12.11 -7.78 21.65
C THR A 483 11.71 -6.57 20.81
N ILE A 484 11.82 -5.37 21.39
CA ILE A 484 11.64 -4.11 20.66
C ILE A 484 12.98 -3.40 20.47
N GLY A 485 13.27 -3.00 19.23
CA GLY A 485 14.47 -2.26 18.87
C GLY A 485 14.34 -0.75 19.09
N PRO A 486 15.45 -0.01 18.99
CA PRO A 486 15.47 1.44 19.17
C PRO A 486 14.67 2.22 18.11
N SER A 487 14.37 1.59 16.96
CA SER A 487 13.52 2.18 15.92
C SER A 487 12.02 1.95 16.16
N GLY A 488 11.62 1.34 17.28
CA GLY A 488 10.23 0.94 17.52
C GLY A 488 9.81 -0.33 16.76
N LEU A 489 10.75 -1.08 16.19
CA LEU A 489 10.47 -2.36 15.54
C LEU A 489 10.43 -3.48 16.57
N PHE A 490 9.27 -4.10 16.76
CA PHE A 490 9.12 -5.33 17.51
C PHE A 490 9.43 -6.55 16.62
N ALA A 491 10.40 -7.35 17.06
CA ALA A 491 10.74 -8.64 16.48
C ALA A 491 10.15 -9.77 17.35
N PRO A 492 9.18 -10.55 16.84
CA PRO A 492 8.60 -11.65 17.60
C PRO A 492 9.62 -12.78 17.77
N ALA A 493 9.46 -13.54 18.84
CA ALA A 493 10.26 -14.71 19.10
C ALA A 493 9.92 -15.87 18.14
N LEU A 494 10.73 -16.94 18.24
CA LEU A 494 10.59 -18.14 17.43
C LEU A 494 9.26 -18.86 17.69
N ALA A 495 8.70 -19.44 16.62
CA ALA A 495 7.47 -20.23 16.67
C ALA A 495 7.63 -21.58 17.39
N GLY A 496 6.48 -22.19 17.72
CA GLY A 496 6.37 -23.54 18.26
C GLY A 496 6.28 -23.59 19.80
N PRO A 497 5.90 -24.75 20.37
CA PRO A 497 5.87 -24.97 21.81
C PRO A 497 7.22 -24.65 22.46
N ASN A 498 7.21 -23.88 23.57
CA ASN A 498 8.41 -23.57 24.32
C ASN A 498 8.37 -24.28 25.69
N PRO A 499 9.22 -25.31 25.93
CA PRO A 499 9.29 -26.03 27.20
C PRO A 499 9.61 -25.16 28.43
N GLN A 500 10.18 -23.96 28.22
CA GLN A 500 10.48 -23.01 29.29
C GLN A 500 9.26 -22.19 29.75
N ARG A 501 8.14 -22.27 29.02
CA ARG A 501 6.90 -21.58 29.38
C ARG A 501 5.92 -22.50 30.08
N ALA A 502 5.04 -21.92 30.89
CA ALA A 502 3.91 -22.65 31.47
C ALA A 502 3.12 -23.38 30.37
N PHE A 503 2.78 -24.64 30.64
CA PHE A 503 2.08 -25.56 29.72
C PHE A 503 2.82 -25.89 28.41
N GLY A 504 4.10 -25.52 28.28
CA GLY A 504 4.82 -25.64 27.02
C GLY A 504 4.24 -24.74 25.92
N THR A 505 3.56 -23.64 26.29
CA THR A 505 2.90 -22.75 25.31
C THR A 505 3.91 -22.07 24.37
N ASN A 506 3.41 -21.52 23.27
CA ASN A 506 4.20 -20.80 22.27
C ASN A 506 4.79 -19.50 22.85
N ASN A 507 5.75 -18.89 22.15
CA ASN A 507 6.32 -17.58 22.49
C ASN A 507 5.42 -16.39 22.09
N ILE A 508 4.17 -16.42 22.55
CA ILE A 508 3.15 -15.39 22.34
C ILE A 508 3.02 -14.46 23.55
N GLY A 509 2.33 -13.34 23.42
CA GLY A 509 2.04 -12.48 24.57
C GLY A 509 1.15 -11.28 24.30
N ASP A 510 0.58 -10.73 25.36
CA ASP A 510 -0.19 -9.48 25.38
C ASP A 510 0.65 -8.37 26.02
N LEU A 511 1.15 -7.46 25.19
CA LEU A 511 2.19 -6.50 25.52
C LEU A 511 1.67 -5.07 25.43
N LYS A 512 2.14 -4.22 26.35
CA LYS A 512 2.07 -2.77 26.23
C LYS A 512 3.41 -2.28 25.68
N VAL A 513 3.36 -1.53 24.59
CA VAL A 513 4.52 -0.90 23.94
C VAL A 513 4.59 0.53 24.40
N VAL A 514 5.67 0.93 25.06
CA VAL A 514 5.82 2.27 25.64
C VAL A 514 6.91 3.02 24.88
N ALA A 515 6.55 4.21 24.39
CA ALA A 515 7.47 5.16 23.79
C ALA A 515 7.74 6.31 24.76
N THR A 516 9.00 6.64 24.99
CA THR A 516 9.45 7.78 25.80
C THR A 516 10.20 8.79 24.94
N VAL A 517 9.64 9.98 24.77
CA VAL A 517 10.20 11.07 23.97
C VAL A 517 10.79 12.13 24.91
N LYS A 518 11.99 12.62 24.57
CA LYS A 518 12.60 13.77 25.24
C LYS A 518 12.27 15.05 24.47
N ASP A 519 11.66 16.00 25.14
CA ASP A 519 11.33 17.32 24.60
C ASP A 519 12.00 18.42 25.43
N GLY A 520 13.27 18.71 25.13
CA GLY A 520 14.10 19.56 25.98
C GLY A 520 14.31 18.93 27.36
N ALA A 521 13.85 19.62 28.42
CA ALA A 521 13.88 19.09 29.79
C ALA A 521 12.70 18.17 30.12
N ALA A 522 11.61 18.25 29.33
CA ALA A 522 10.43 17.42 29.54
C ALA A 522 10.64 16.01 28.98
N THR A 523 9.99 15.04 29.61
CA THR A 523 9.90 13.66 29.12
C THR A 523 8.43 13.29 29.03
N LEU A 524 8.00 12.86 27.85
CA LEU A 524 6.63 12.49 27.55
C LEU A 524 6.57 11.02 27.18
N THR A 525 5.53 10.33 27.63
CA THR A 525 5.31 8.92 27.34
C THR A 525 3.98 8.71 26.63
N GLY A 526 4.00 7.87 25.59
CA GLY A 526 2.81 7.31 24.97
C GLY A 526 2.87 5.79 25.02
N ASP A 527 1.73 5.13 24.96
CA ASP A 527 1.68 3.68 24.87
C ASP A 527 0.67 3.18 23.83
N GLY A 528 0.89 1.95 23.38
CA GLY A 528 0.01 1.20 22.50
C GLY A 528 -0.02 -0.27 22.90
N ARG A 529 -0.97 -1.03 22.37
CA ARG A 529 -1.13 -2.46 22.64
C ARG A 529 -0.63 -3.31 21.49
N LEU A 530 0.15 -4.33 21.81
CA LEU A 530 0.66 -5.33 20.88
C LEU A 530 0.25 -6.72 21.34
N ILE A 531 -0.40 -7.48 20.46
CA ILE A 531 -0.58 -8.92 20.67
C ILE A 531 0.42 -9.65 19.78
N SER A 532 1.43 -10.31 20.38
CA SER A 532 2.27 -11.28 19.68
C SER A 532 1.55 -12.63 19.70
N THR A 533 1.19 -13.17 18.54
CA THR A 533 0.32 -14.36 18.44
C THR A 533 0.87 -15.43 17.50
N VAL A 534 0.11 -16.50 17.30
CA VAL A 534 0.46 -17.64 16.46
C VAL A 534 0.43 -17.30 14.96
N GLN A 535 1.02 -18.20 14.18
CA GLN A 535 1.09 -18.11 12.73
C GLN A 535 -0.29 -18.23 12.08
N ARG A 536 -0.34 -17.91 10.79
CA ARG A 536 -1.43 -18.33 9.90
C ARG A 536 -0.83 -18.94 8.65
N TRP A 537 -1.42 -20.01 8.15
CA TRP A 537 -0.95 -20.73 6.96
C TRP A 537 -1.75 -20.39 5.70
N ASN A 538 -2.98 -19.90 5.87
CA ASN A 538 -3.79 -19.39 4.79
C ASN A 538 -3.69 -17.85 4.79
N ASP A 539 -2.92 -17.29 3.86
CA ASP A 539 -2.77 -15.84 3.67
C ASP A 539 -3.04 -15.49 2.20
N PRO A 540 -4.32 -15.33 1.81
CA PRO A 540 -4.68 -14.99 0.44
C PRO A 540 -4.39 -13.50 0.14
N PRO A 541 -4.37 -13.11 -1.14
CA PRO A 541 -4.17 -11.73 -1.58
C PRO A 541 -5.03 -10.69 -0.85
N ILE A 542 -6.30 -11.00 -0.57
CA ILE A 542 -7.22 -10.19 0.26
C ILE A 542 -7.53 -10.99 1.52
N ARG A 543 -7.15 -10.53 2.72
CA ARG A 543 -7.25 -11.29 3.98
C ARG A 543 -8.66 -11.52 4.49
#